data_AF-A0A7G9AYQ2-F1
#
_entry.id   AF-A0A7G9AYQ2-F1
#
_cell.length_a   1.000
_cell.length_b   1.000
_cell.length_c   1.000
_cell.angle_alpha   90.00
_cell.angle_beta   90.00
_cell.angle_gamma   90.00
#
_symmetry.space_group_name_H-M   'P 1'
#
loop_
_entity.id
_entity.type
_entity.pdbx_description
1 polymer ?
#
loop_
_entity_poly.entity_id
_entity_poly.type
_entity_poly.pdbx_seq_one_letter_code
_entity_poly.pdbx_strand_id
1 'polypeptide(L)'
;MKKIGLLVASLLSLFLVACSNQKSANGKLNVVTTFYPVYEFTKQVTGDTANVKLLIGAGTEPHEYEPSAKAVATIQDADTFVYENENMETWVPKLLKTLKKGKVNVVKATGKMLLLPGTEEEGDHDHGKEGHHHEYDPHVWLSPKRAIKMVENIRDSLSKRYPDKKATFQKNAAAYIKKLETLDKEYTTGLANAKQKSFVTQHAAFRYLALDYGLKQVPISGLSPDSEPSAARLAELTKYIKKNNIKYIYFEENASQALASTLAKETGVKLDVLNPLESLTEKQTKDGADYISIMQSNLKALKKTTDQAGTEISAEKEKNTKTVQNGYFEDSAVKDRTLSDYAGQWQSVYPYLQDGTLDQVFDYKAKLSGKMTAAEYKAYYEKGYKTDVSHINITDKTMEFVVNGQKKKYTYKYVGKHTLTYSKGNRGVRFMFEATDPDAGKYKYVQFSDHNIAPTKAAHFHIFYGGESQEALFNELENWPTYYPTKLSGQEIAQEMLAH
;
A
#
# COMPACT_ATOMS: atom_id res chain seq x y z
N MET A 1 -65.28 3.30 36.50
CA MET A 1 -63.93 2.72 36.32
C MET A 1 -63.52 2.45 34.86
N LYS A 2 -64.36 2.66 33.84
CA LYS A 2 -64.01 2.42 32.42
C LYS A 2 -63.58 3.64 31.58
N LYS A 3 -63.53 4.85 32.16
CA LYS A 3 -63.20 6.09 31.42
C LYS A 3 -61.86 6.74 31.79
N ILE A 4 -61.17 6.25 32.82
CA ILE A 4 -59.84 6.76 33.24
C ILE A 4 -58.69 5.94 32.60
N GLY A 5 -58.94 4.68 32.23
CA GLY A 5 -57.94 3.82 31.57
C GLY A 5 -57.58 4.23 30.13
N LEU A 6 -58.45 4.98 29.44
CA LEU A 6 -58.18 5.42 28.05
C LEU A 6 -57.26 6.65 27.98
N LEU A 7 -57.23 7.49 29.02
CA LEU A 7 -56.38 8.69 29.05
C LEU A 7 -54.94 8.37 29.46
N VAL A 8 -54.72 7.32 30.24
CA VAL A 8 -53.37 6.87 30.62
C VAL A 8 -52.70 6.06 29.49
N ALA A 9 -53.48 5.33 28.69
CA ALA A 9 -52.98 4.62 27.50
C ALA A 9 -52.60 5.56 26.34
N SER A 10 -53.20 6.76 26.27
CA SER A 10 -52.90 7.76 25.24
C SER A 10 -51.72 8.68 25.60
N LEU A 11 -51.30 8.72 26.87
CA LEU A 11 -50.07 9.42 27.30
C LEU A 11 -48.83 8.53 27.27
N LEU A 12 -48.98 7.20 27.40
CA LEU A 12 -47.84 6.26 27.33
C LEU A 12 -47.36 5.97 25.90
N SER A 13 -48.20 6.25 24.90
CA SER A 13 -47.87 6.07 23.47
C SER A 13 -47.05 7.24 22.89
N LEU A 14 -46.92 8.37 23.61
CA LEU A 14 -46.08 9.51 23.23
C LEU A 14 -44.61 9.39 23.70
N PHE A 15 -44.30 8.46 24.60
CA PHE A 15 -42.91 8.24 25.08
C PHE A 15 -42.14 7.15 24.33
N LEU A 16 -42.79 6.34 23.49
CA LEU A 16 -42.15 5.22 22.77
C LEU A 16 -41.66 5.57 21.35
N VAL A 17 -41.92 6.78 20.84
CA VAL A 17 -41.43 7.24 19.53
C VAL A 17 -40.12 8.03 19.63
N ALA A 18 -39.69 8.41 20.84
CA ALA A 18 -38.51 9.26 21.06
C ALA A 18 -37.15 8.52 21.00
N CYS A 19 -37.14 7.20 20.83
CA CYS A 19 -35.89 6.41 20.74
C CYS A 19 -35.59 5.88 19.33
N SER A 20 -36.23 6.43 18.28
CA SER A 20 -35.90 6.09 16.89
C SER A 20 -35.29 7.28 16.17
N ASN A 21 -34.02 7.13 15.77
CA ASN A 21 -33.21 8.07 15.00
C ASN A 21 -33.02 9.46 15.64
N GLN A 22 -31.94 9.61 16.40
CA GLN A 22 -31.19 10.87 16.46
C GLN A 22 -30.61 11.17 15.07
N LYS A 23 -31.47 11.56 14.11
CA LYS A 23 -31.03 12.42 13.01
C LYS A 23 -30.60 13.72 13.67
N SER A 24 -29.37 14.14 13.39
CA SER A 24 -28.80 15.39 13.88
C SER A 24 -29.83 16.52 13.71
N ALA A 25 -30.15 17.24 14.80
CA ALA A 25 -31.22 18.25 14.83
C ALA A 25 -31.03 19.39 13.80
N ASN A 26 -29.83 19.51 13.21
CA ASN A 26 -29.47 20.51 12.21
C ASN A 26 -29.23 19.95 10.79
N GLY A 27 -29.55 18.68 10.51
CA GLY A 27 -29.37 18.08 9.17
C GLY A 27 -27.92 17.83 8.74
N LYS A 28 -26.95 17.98 9.66
CA LYS A 28 -25.54 17.65 9.46
C LYS A 28 -25.29 16.14 9.57
N LEU A 29 -24.40 15.62 8.74
CA LEU A 29 -23.92 14.24 8.83
C LEU A 29 -23.05 14.04 10.07
N ASN A 30 -23.17 12.92 10.76
CA ASN A 30 -22.23 12.51 11.78
C ASN A 30 -21.17 11.62 11.12
N VAL A 31 -19.94 12.13 11.02
CA VAL A 31 -18.83 11.45 10.35
C VAL A 31 -17.75 11.13 11.38
N VAL A 32 -17.38 9.86 11.51
CA VAL A 32 -16.26 9.43 12.36
C VAL A 32 -15.07 9.16 11.47
N THR A 33 -13.94 9.76 11.81
CA THR A 33 -12.64 9.59 11.16
C THR A 33 -11.66 9.01 12.15
N THR A 34 -10.69 8.24 11.70
CA THR A 34 -9.70 7.55 12.54
C THR A 34 -8.68 8.51 13.16
N PHE A 35 -7.66 8.92 12.42
CA PHE A 35 -6.55 9.77 12.88
C PHE A 35 -6.44 11.07 12.07
N TYR A 36 -5.43 11.89 12.37
CA TYR A 36 -5.41 13.31 11.98
C TYR A 36 -5.57 13.63 10.47
N PRO A 37 -4.83 13.02 9.52
CA PRO A 37 -4.95 13.38 8.11
C PRO A 37 -6.31 12.95 7.54
N VAL A 38 -6.86 11.81 7.98
CA VAL A 38 -8.21 11.37 7.61
C VAL A 38 -9.27 12.35 8.12
N TYR A 39 -9.10 12.83 9.36
CA TYR A 39 -9.95 13.87 9.94
C TYR A 39 -9.90 15.16 9.13
N GLU A 40 -8.70 15.69 8.88
CA GLU A 40 -8.50 16.96 8.20
C GLU A 40 -9.03 16.91 6.76
N PHE A 41 -8.69 15.88 5.98
CA PHE A 41 -9.17 15.74 4.60
C PHE A 41 -10.69 15.61 4.55
N THR A 42 -11.29 14.84 5.46
CA THR A 42 -12.75 14.69 5.52
C THR A 42 -13.45 15.98 5.91
N LYS A 43 -12.89 16.73 6.86
CA LYS A 43 -13.40 18.04 7.27
C LYS A 43 -13.30 19.07 6.14
N GLN A 44 -12.19 19.09 5.39
CA GLN A 44 -12.02 19.95 4.24
C GLN A 44 -13.02 19.65 3.12
N VAL A 45 -13.39 18.38 2.91
CA VAL A 45 -14.44 18.01 1.93
C VAL A 45 -15.83 18.38 2.43
N THR A 46 -16.16 18.03 3.68
CA THR A 46 -17.53 18.14 4.20
C THR A 46 -17.90 19.56 4.62
N GLY A 47 -16.95 20.36 5.11
CA GLY A 47 -17.21 21.69 5.66
C GLY A 47 -18.33 21.66 6.69
N ASP A 48 -19.25 22.62 6.62
CA ASP A 48 -20.35 22.73 7.59
C ASP A 48 -21.45 21.68 7.44
N THR A 49 -21.39 20.81 6.42
CA THR A 49 -22.42 19.78 6.19
C THR A 49 -22.28 18.56 7.10
N ALA A 50 -21.19 18.46 7.86
CA ALA A 50 -20.94 17.35 8.77
C ALA A 50 -20.37 17.80 10.12
N ASN A 51 -20.67 17.03 11.15
CA ASN A 51 -19.92 16.98 12.40
C ASN A 51 -18.85 15.88 12.23
N VAL A 52 -17.62 16.27 11.96
CA VAL A 52 -16.49 15.34 11.80
C VAL A 52 -15.82 15.11 13.15
N LYS A 53 -15.79 13.86 13.60
CA LYS A 53 -15.19 13.43 14.87
C LYS A 53 -13.88 12.69 14.61
N LEU A 54 -12.79 13.17 15.19
CA LEU A 54 -11.52 12.47 15.28
C LEU A 54 -11.60 11.40 16.39
N LEU A 55 -11.33 10.14 16.05
CA LEU A 55 -11.42 9.02 16.98
C LEU A 55 -10.14 8.85 17.82
N ILE A 56 -8.99 8.96 17.16
CA ILE A 56 -7.66 8.84 17.75
C ILE A 56 -7.15 10.26 17.99
N GLY A 57 -7.22 10.70 19.24
CA GLY A 57 -6.87 12.07 19.63
C GLY A 57 -5.36 12.32 19.67
N ALA A 58 -4.98 13.57 19.90
CA ALA A 58 -3.60 13.96 20.16
C ALA A 58 -2.99 13.13 21.31
N GLY A 59 -1.73 12.71 21.15
CA GLY A 59 -0.99 11.94 22.17
C GLY A 59 -1.36 10.46 22.24
N THR A 60 -2.12 9.93 21.27
CA THR A 60 -2.32 8.49 21.10
C THR A 60 -1.68 8.07 19.78
N GLU A 61 -0.77 7.09 19.83
CA GLU A 61 -0.09 6.51 18.67
C GLU A 61 -1.10 5.74 17.80
N PRO A 62 -1.40 6.20 16.56
CA PRO A 62 -2.38 5.52 15.72
C PRO A 62 -2.00 4.08 15.31
N HIS A 63 -0.71 3.75 15.21
CA HIS A 63 -0.24 2.39 14.89
C HIS A 63 -0.53 1.38 16.01
N GLU A 64 -0.58 1.84 17.26
CA GLU A 64 -0.88 0.99 18.44
C GLU A 64 -2.36 1.05 18.88
N TYR A 65 -3.18 1.84 18.20
CA TYR A 65 -4.55 2.08 18.63
C TYR A 65 -5.45 0.85 18.45
N GLU A 66 -6.10 0.43 19.54
CA GLU A 66 -7.22 -0.51 19.51
C GLU A 66 -8.54 0.17 19.93
N PRO A 67 -9.65 -0.05 19.20
CA PRO A 67 -10.91 0.59 19.52
C PRO A 67 -11.57 -0.05 20.74
N SER A 68 -11.88 0.77 21.75
CA SER A 68 -12.76 0.36 22.85
C SER A 68 -14.18 0.03 22.37
N ALA A 69 -14.97 -0.69 23.18
CA ALA A 69 -16.38 -0.95 22.89
C ALA A 69 -17.19 0.35 22.64
N LYS A 70 -16.85 1.44 23.35
CA LYS A 70 -17.46 2.76 23.14
C LYS A 70 -17.07 3.38 21.79
N ALA A 71 -15.82 3.20 21.37
CA ALA A 71 -15.36 3.63 20.04
C ALA A 71 -16.10 2.86 18.93
N VAL A 72 -16.22 1.54 19.07
CA VAL A 72 -16.98 0.70 18.15
C VAL A 72 -18.44 1.14 18.06
N ALA A 73 -19.11 1.36 19.20
CA ALA A 73 -20.49 1.87 19.22
C ALA A 73 -20.60 3.24 18.53
N THR A 74 -19.65 4.14 18.79
CA THR A 74 -19.57 5.46 18.12
C THR A 74 -19.50 5.31 16.60
N ILE A 75 -18.69 4.36 16.10
CA ILE A 75 -18.58 4.09 14.66
C ILE A 75 -19.89 3.50 14.11
N GLN A 76 -20.50 2.57 14.83
CA GLN A 76 -21.75 1.89 14.43
C GLN A 76 -22.96 2.82 14.37
N ASP A 77 -22.94 3.94 15.08
CA ASP A 77 -24.00 4.94 15.13
C ASP A 77 -23.74 6.17 14.23
N ALA A 78 -22.59 6.21 13.56
CA ALA A 78 -22.26 7.28 12.61
C ALA A 78 -22.99 7.10 11.27
N ASP A 79 -23.22 8.20 10.55
CA ASP A 79 -23.68 8.13 9.16
C ASP A 79 -22.56 7.62 8.25
N THR A 80 -21.33 8.07 8.52
CA THR A 80 -20.13 7.66 7.76
C THR A 80 -18.96 7.38 8.68
N PHE A 81 -18.22 6.32 8.38
CA PHE A 81 -16.92 6.01 8.95
C PHE A 81 -15.85 6.13 7.86
N VAL A 82 -14.82 6.93 8.09
CA VAL A 82 -13.68 7.10 7.19
C VAL A 82 -12.41 6.63 7.90
N TYR A 83 -11.68 5.71 7.26
CA TYR A 83 -10.38 5.24 7.70
C TYR A 83 -9.39 5.36 6.53
N GLU A 84 -8.08 5.30 6.80
CA GLU A 84 -7.05 5.50 5.79
C GLU A 84 -6.90 4.26 4.89
N ASN A 85 -6.49 3.16 5.50
CA ASN A 85 -6.24 1.87 4.86
C ASN A 85 -6.18 0.77 5.93
N GLU A 86 -6.52 -0.46 5.56
CA GLU A 86 -6.41 -1.64 6.41
C GLU A 86 -4.97 -1.94 6.88
N ASN A 87 -3.96 -1.40 6.19
CA ASN A 87 -2.55 -1.47 6.59
C ASN A 87 -2.12 -0.34 7.54
N MET A 88 -3.02 0.56 7.93
CA MET A 88 -2.80 1.52 9.02
C MET A 88 -3.69 1.11 10.20
N GLU A 89 -5.00 1.17 10.02
CA GLU A 89 -5.96 0.82 11.07
C GLU A 89 -6.32 -0.66 11.00
N THR A 90 -5.40 -1.55 11.38
CA THR A 90 -5.57 -3.02 11.22
C THR A 90 -6.71 -3.65 12.00
N TRP A 91 -7.30 -2.94 12.94
CA TRP A 91 -8.52 -3.35 13.61
C TRP A 91 -9.76 -3.22 12.71
N VAL A 92 -9.72 -2.39 11.65
CA VAL A 92 -10.86 -2.10 10.78
C VAL A 92 -11.40 -3.35 10.07
N PRO A 93 -10.59 -4.24 9.46
CA PRO A 93 -11.10 -5.47 8.84
C PRO A 93 -11.94 -6.35 9.78
N LYS A 94 -11.57 -6.45 11.06
CA LYS A 94 -12.35 -7.17 12.08
C LYS A 94 -13.66 -6.45 12.37
N LEU A 95 -13.63 -5.12 12.53
CA LEU A 95 -14.83 -4.31 12.71
C LEU A 95 -15.82 -4.44 11.54
N LEU A 96 -15.34 -4.37 10.29
CA LEU A 96 -16.17 -4.44 9.08
C LEU A 96 -17.02 -5.71 9.00
N LYS A 97 -16.50 -6.84 9.51
CA LYS A 97 -17.25 -8.11 9.59
C LYS A 97 -18.46 -8.03 10.53
N THR A 98 -18.43 -7.12 11.51
CA THR A 98 -19.48 -6.95 12.52
C THR A 98 -20.46 -5.81 12.21
N LEU A 99 -20.08 -4.87 11.32
CA LEU A 99 -20.95 -3.75 10.97
C LEU A 99 -22.20 -4.25 10.24
N LYS A 100 -23.38 -3.82 10.70
CA LYS A 100 -24.64 -4.09 10.02
C LYS A 100 -24.62 -3.43 8.63
N LYS A 101 -24.71 -4.24 7.57
CA LYS A 101 -24.72 -3.76 6.18
C LYS A 101 -25.76 -2.66 5.99
N GLY A 102 -25.34 -1.54 5.40
CA GLY A 102 -26.20 -0.41 5.06
C GLY A 102 -26.48 0.57 6.20
N LYS A 103 -26.09 0.30 7.46
CA LYS A 103 -26.28 1.23 8.58
C LYS A 103 -25.26 2.38 8.55
N VAL A 104 -23.99 2.06 8.29
CA VAL A 104 -22.87 3.02 8.24
C VAL A 104 -22.28 3.00 6.84
N ASN A 105 -22.09 4.16 6.23
CA ASN A 105 -21.30 4.27 5.00
C ASN A 105 -19.81 4.19 5.35
N VAL A 106 -19.08 3.22 4.83
CA VAL A 106 -17.64 3.13 5.08
C VAL A 106 -16.85 3.63 3.88
N VAL A 107 -15.86 4.47 4.14
CA VAL A 107 -14.95 5.03 3.14
C VAL A 107 -13.51 4.69 3.52
N LYS A 108 -12.83 3.97 2.65
CA LYS A 108 -11.37 3.82 2.68
C LYS A 108 -10.73 4.99 1.94
N ALA A 109 -10.00 5.87 2.63
CA ALA A 109 -9.50 7.12 2.07
C ALA A 109 -8.56 6.91 0.87
N THR A 110 -7.73 5.86 0.92
CA THR A 110 -6.83 5.47 -0.18
C THR A 110 -7.53 4.95 -1.43
N GLY A 111 -8.80 4.52 -1.32
CA GLY A 111 -9.58 4.01 -2.44
C GLY A 111 -8.89 2.86 -3.16
N LYS A 112 -8.48 3.09 -4.40
CA LYS A 112 -7.78 2.14 -5.29
C LYS A 112 -6.28 2.44 -5.45
N MET A 113 -5.70 3.29 -4.59
CA MET A 113 -4.26 3.51 -4.59
C MET A 113 -3.55 2.21 -4.25
N LEU A 114 -2.57 1.81 -5.07
CA LEU A 114 -1.73 0.66 -4.75
C LEU A 114 -0.67 1.06 -3.74
N LEU A 115 -0.30 0.14 -2.86
CA LEU A 115 0.72 0.33 -1.83
C LEU A 115 1.98 -0.47 -2.13
N LEU A 116 3.12 -0.01 -1.63
CA LEU A 116 4.36 -0.78 -1.62
C LEU A 116 4.47 -1.59 -0.34
N PRO A 117 5.25 -2.69 -0.32
CA PRO A 117 5.49 -3.45 0.90
C PRO A 117 6.08 -2.57 1.99
N GLY A 118 5.76 -2.85 3.25
CA GLY A 118 6.44 -2.21 4.39
C GLY A 118 7.96 -2.32 4.27
N THR A 119 8.70 -1.34 4.80
CA THR A 119 10.12 -1.61 5.11
C THR A 119 10.13 -2.54 6.30
N GLU A 120 10.71 -3.74 6.16
CA GLU A 120 10.89 -4.67 7.28
C GLU A 120 11.56 -3.92 8.45
N GLU A 121 10.78 -3.52 9.43
CA GLU A 121 11.28 -3.29 10.77
C GLU A 121 11.58 -4.69 11.29
N GLU A 122 12.83 -5.11 11.17
CA GLU A 122 13.25 -6.37 11.75
C GLU A 122 12.94 -6.30 13.24
N GLY A 123 11.93 -7.09 13.64
CA GLY A 123 11.59 -7.29 15.03
C GLY A 123 12.85 -7.62 15.79
N ASP A 124 13.17 -6.78 16.76
CA ASP A 124 14.14 -7.14 17.78
C ASP A 124 13.65 -8.43 18.42
N HIS A 125 14.56 -9.36 18.67
CA HIS A 125 14.26 -10.63 19.34
C HIS A 125 13.97 -10.38 20.83
N ASP A 126 12.93 -9.61 21.14
CA ASP A 126 12.39 -9.47 22.49
C ASP A 126 11.05 -10.19 22.57
N HIS A 127 11.07 -11.31 23.30
CA HIS A 127 9.91 -12.17 23.50
C HIS A 127 8.88 -11.43 24.36
N GLY A 128 7.87 -10.77 23.76
CA GLY A 128 6.76 -10.27 24.57
C GLY A 128 5.65 -9.43 23.95
N LYS A 129 5.75 -8.96 22.69
CA LYS A 129 4.69 -8.13 22.09
C LYS A 129 4.32 -8.68 20.71
N GLU A 130 3.05 -9.02 20.51
CA GLU A 130 2.51 -9.28 19.18
C GLU A 130 2.56 -7.97 18.37
N GLY A 131 3.66 -7.75 17.65
CA GLY A 131 3.81 -6.61 16.77
C GLY A 131 2.75 -6.65 15.67
N HIS A 132 2.00 -5.56 15.52
CA HIS A 132 1.02 -5.36 14.46
C HIS A 132 1.75 -5.24 13.11
N HIS A 133 2.17 -6.37 12.52
CA HIS A 133 2.83 -6.38 11.21
C HIS A 133 1.78 -6.11 10.11
N HIS A 134 2.04 -5.10 9.28
CA HIS A 134 1.22 -4.77 8.11
C HIS A 134 1.99 -5.16 6.85
N GLU A 135 1.29 -5.70 5.85
CA GLU A 135 1.95 -6.20 4.64
C GLU A 135 2.49 -5.04 3.78
N TYR A 136 1.77 -3.92 3.79
CA TYR A 136 2.08 -2.75 2.97
C TYR A 136 2.29 -1.49 3.82
N ASP A 137 3.09 -0.57 3.29
CA ASP A 137 3.34 0.76 3.86
C ASP A 137 2.10 1.66 3.65
N PRO A 138 1.43 2.14 4.72
CA PRO A 138 0.23 2.95 4.58
C PRO A 138 0.49 4.45 4.35
N HIS A 139 1.73 4.95 4.45
CA HIS A 139 2.02 6.38 4.64
C HIS A 139 1.92 7.25 3.37
N VAL A 140 0.92 7.00 2.52
CA VAL A 140 0.75 7.69 1.24
C VAL A 140 0.42 9.17 1.40
N TRP A 141 -0.22 9.57 2.51
CA TRP A 141 -0.62 10.96 2.75
C TRP A 141 0.56 11.92 2.87
N LEU A 142 1.77 11.44 3.11
CA LEU A 142 2.98 12.26 3.17
C LEU A 142 3.51 12.67 1.79
N SER A 143 2.90 12.19 0.70
CA SER A 143 3.08 12.76 -0.63
C SER A 143 1.92 13.70 -0.95
N PRO A 144 2.14 15.02 -1.16
CA PRO A 144 1.07 15.93 -1.58
C PRO A 144 0.31 15.46 -2.83
N LYS A 145 0.98 14.82 -3.81
CA LYS A 145 0.33 14.20 -4.98
C LYS A 145 -0.70 13.14 -4.61
N ARG A 146 -0.42 12.36 -3.57
CA ARG A 146 -1.28 11.27 -3.09
C ARG A 146 -2.35 11.77 -2.14
N ALA A 147 -2.07 12.78 -1.32
CA ALA A 147 -3.07 13.47 -0.51
C ALA A 147 -4.21 14.03 -1.38
N ILE A 148 -3.91 14.57 -2.56
CA ILE A 148 -4.92 14.98 -3.56
C ILE A 148 -5.85 13.79 -3.89
N LYS A 149 -5.28 12.60 -4.17
CA LYS A 149 -6.06 11.39 -4.50
C LYS A 149 -6.93 10.92 -3.34
N MET A 150 -6.46 11.03 -2.11
CA MET A 150 -7.27 10.71 -0.93
C MET A 150 -8.46 11.67 -0.79
N VAL A 151 -8.23 12.99 -0.97
CA VAL A 151 -9.31 13.99 -0.95
C VAL A 151 -10.32 13.77 -2.07
N GLU A 152 -9.86 13.45 -3.29
CA GLU A 152 -10.73 13.09 -4.42
C GLU A 152 -11.60 11.87 -4.10
N ASN A 153 -11.00 10.81 -3.54
CA ASN A 153 -11.73 9.60 -3.22
C ASN A 153 -12.73 9.77 -2.07
N ILE A 154 -12.38 10.56 -1.04
CA ILE A 154 -13.32 10.95 0.03
C ILE A 154 -14.49 11.74 -0.57
N ARG A 155 -14.21 12.76 -1.41
CA ARG A 155 -15.23 13.54 -2.12
C ARG A 155 -16.16 12.64 -2.93
N ASP A 156 -15.61 11.73 -3.72
CA ASP A 156 -16.38 10.88 -4.65
C ASP A 156 -17.24 9.87 -3.89
N SER A 157 -16.68 9.26 -2.83
CA SER A 157 -17.40 8.33 -1.96
C SER A 157 -18.56 9.00 -1.23
N LEU A 158 -18.32 10.18 -0.64
CA LEU A 158 -19.36 10.97 0.04
C LEU A 158 -20.42 11.47 -0.95
N SER A 159 -20.01 11.94 -2.14
CA SER A 159 -20.93 12.40 -3.18
C SER A 159 -21.83 11.30 -3.72
N LYS A 160 -21.30 10.07 -3.81
CA LYS A 160 -22.08 8.89 -4.20
C LYS A 160 -23.13 8.54 -3.15
N ARG A 161 -22.79 8.68 -1.86
CA ARG A 161 -23.69 8.33 -0.75
C ARG A 161 -24.73 9.40 -0.44
N TYR A 162 -24.36 10.68 -0.57
CA TYR A 162 -25.17 11.85 -0.22
C TYR A 162 -25.25 12.82 -1.42
N PRO A 163 -26.02 12.46 -2.48
CA PRO A 163 -26.09 13.24 -3.71
C PRO A 163 -26.66 14.66 -3.50
N ASP A 164 -27.45 14.88 -2.46
CA ASP A 164 -27.98 16.19 -2.04
C ASP A 164 -26.88 17.17 -1.58
N LYS A 165 -25.74 16.64 -1.12
CA LYS A 165 -24.57 17.43 -0.65
C LYS A 165 -23.40 17.44 -1.64
N LYS A 166 -23.54 16.74 -2.76
CA LYS A 166 -22.48 16.57 -3.79
C LYS A 166 -21.86 17.89 -4.24
N ALA A 167 -22.68 18.91 -4.55
CA ALA A 167 -22.18 20.20 -5.02
C ALA A 167 -21.27 20.88 -3.98
N THR A 168 -21.61 20.79 -2.69
CA THR A 168 -20.79 21.31 -1.59
C THR A 168 -19.48 20.53 -1.46
N PHE A 169 -19.54 19.19 -1.49
CA PHE A 169 -18.33 18.37 -1.44
C PHE A 169 -17.38 18.66 -2.60
N GLN A 170 -17.91 18.79 -3.82
CA GLN A 170 -17.12 19.11 -5.01
C GLN A 170 -16.47 20.49 -4.91
N LYS A 171 -17.22 21.50 -4.48
CA LYS A 171 -16.71 22.87 -4.28
C LYS A 171 -15.58 22.89 -3.24
N ASN A 172 -15.82 22.30 -2.07
CA ASN A 172 -14.87 22.36 -0.96
C ASN A 172 -13.60 21.54 -1.27
N ALA A 173 -13.76 20.33 -1.82
CA ALA A 173 -12.65 19.50 -2.27
C ALA A 173 -11.80 20.22 -3.32
N ALA A 174 -12.43 20.86 -4.33
CA ALA A 174 -11.69 21.62 -5.34
C ALA A 174 -10.89 22.79 -4.74
N ALA A 175 -11.42 23.46 -3.72
CA ALA A 175 -10.71 24.54 -3.04
C ALA A 175 -9.49 24.01 -2.25
N TYR A 176 -9.63 22.88 -1.57
CA TYR A 176 -8.53 22.27 -0.83
C TYR A 176 -7.48 21.63 -1.74
N ILE A 177 -7.90 20.96 -2.82
CA ILE A 177 -7.01 20.39 -3.84
C ILE A 177 -6.11 21.47 -4.44
N LYS A 178 -6.61 22.68 -4.74
CA LYS A 178 -5.75 23.79 -5.21
C LYS A 178 -4.63 24.15 -4.23
N LYS A 179 -4.89 24.04 -2.92
CA LYS A 179 -3.86 24.27 -1.89
C LYS A 179 -2.84 23.12 -1.89
N LEU A 180 -3.31 21.88 -2.03
CA LEU A 180 -2.44 20.71 -2.14
C LEU A 180 -1.61 20.70 -3.43
N GLU A 181 -2.14 21.17 -4.56
CA GLU A 181 -1.39 21.37 -5.81
C GLU A 181 -0.30 22.44 -5.66
N THR A 182 -0.60 23.50 -4.90
CA THR A 182 0.41 24.50 -4.53
C THR A 182 1.53 23.86 -3.68
N LEU A 183 1.17 23.07 -2.67
CA LEU A 183 2.11 22.33 -1.84
C LEU A 183 2.94 21.31 -2.66
N ASP A 184 2.32 20.59 -3.58
CA ASP A 184 3.01 19.68 -4.51
C ASP A 184 4.04 20.43 -5.36
N LYS A 185 3.69 21.62 -5.86
CA LYS A 185 4.62 22.46 -6.61
C LYS A 185 5.78 22.93 -5.75
N GLU A 186 5.54 23.28 -4.48
CA GLU A 186 6.59 23.64 -3.51
C GLU A 186 7.56 22.47 -3.30
N TYR A 187 7.05 21.25 -3.09
CA TYR A 187 7.86 20.04 -2.94
C TYR A 187 8.65 19.70 -4.21
N THR A 188 7.98 19.72 -5.36
CA THR A 188 8.61 19.45 -6.67
C THR A 188 9.75 20.43 -6.93
N THR A 189 9.50 21.74 -6.77
CA THR A 189 10.52 22.78 -6.99
C THR A 189 11.62 22.73 -5.93
N GLY A 190 11.24 22.52 -4.67
CA GLY A 190 12.15 22.54 -3.53
C GLY A 190 13.14 21.39 -3.49
N LEU A 191 12.79 20.26 -4.12
CA LEU A 191 13.57 19.01 -4.10
C LEU A 191 14.16 18.62 -5.47
N ALA A 192 13.76 19.27 -6.57
CA ALA A 192 14.24 18.94 -7.92
C ALA A 192 15.76 18.92 -8.07
N ASN A 193 16.45 19.83 -7.37
CA ASN A 193 17.92 19.99 -7.43
C ASN A 193 18.62 19.45 -6.16
N ALA A 194 18.01 18.49 -5.47
CA ALA A 194 18.61 17.85 -4.30
C ALA A 194 20.02 17.33 -4.63
N LYS A 195 21.03 17.82 -3.90
CA LYS A 195 22.43 17.40 -4.00
C LYS A 195 22.71 16.13 -3.21
N GLN A 196 21.95 15.91 -2.14
CA GLN A 196 21.84 14.65 -1.44
C GLN A 196 20.40 14.16 -1.54
N LYS A 197 20.20 12.93 -2.03
CA LYS A 197 18.87 12.34 -2.19
C LYS A 197 18.45 11.48 -1.00
N SER A 198 19.41 10.96 -0.24
CA SER A 198 19.12 10.13 0.94
C SER A 198 18.94 10.97 2.21
N PHE A 199 17.93 10.65 3.01
CA PHE A 199 17.74 11.20 4.35
C PHE A 199 17.45 10.09 5.35
N VAL A 200 17.89 10.30 6.60
CA VAL A 200 17.80 9.29 7.67
C VAL A 200 16.67 9.64 8.61
N THR A 201 15.76 8.70 8.85
CA THR A 201 14.60 8.93 9.72
C THR A 201 14.36 7.76 10.65
N GLN A 202 13.94 8.05 11.88
CA GLN A 202 13.58 7.03 12.87
C GLN A 202 12.20 6.43 12.58
N HIS A 203 11.20 7.23 12.19
CA HIS A 203 9.89 6.73 11.77
C HIS A 203 9.83 6.58 10.25
N ALA A 204 9.63 5.36 9.76
CA ALA A 204 9.73 5.00 8.33
C ALA A 204 8.56 5.46 7.43
N ALA A 205 7.97 6.63 7.66
CA ALA A 205 6.72 7.07 7.01
C ALA A 205 6.87 7.80 5.65
N PHE A 206 8.06 8.22 5.27
CA PHE A 206 8.30 9.15 4.15
C PHE A 206 8.67 8.46 2.83
N ARG A 207 8.42 7.16 2.66
CA ARG A 207 8.81 6.41 1.46
C ARG A 207 8.08 6.90 0.21
N TYR A 208 6.78 7.16 0.28
CA TYR A 208 6.02 7.66 -0.87
C TYR A 208 6.40 9.09 -1.24
N LEU A 209 6.69 9.94 -0.25
CA LEU A 209 7.29 11.26 -0.47
C LEU A 209 8.62 11.10 -1.23
N ALA A 210 9.49 10.21 -0.75
CA ALA A 210 10.78 9.99 -1.38
C ALA A 210 10.64 9.55 -2.85
N LEU A 211 9.76 8.60 -3.13
CA LEU A 211 9.49 8.11 -4.48
C LEU A 211 8.93 9.19 -5.42
N ASP A 212 7.97 9.98 -4.96
CA ASP A 212 7.26 10.93 -5.81
C ASP A 212 8.06 12.22 -6.07
N TYR A 213 9.09 12.49 -5.26
CA TYR A 213 9.95 13.69 -5.34
C TYR A 213 11.44 13.38 -5.54
N GLY A 214 11.80 12.13 -5.88
CA GLY A 214 13.16 11.77 -6.30
C GLY A 214 14.20 11.73 -5.17
N LEU A 215 13.77 11.45 -3.94
CA LEU A 215 14.62 11.21 -2.77
C LEU A 215 14.68 9.71 -2.43
N LYS A 216 15.40 9.37 -1.36
CA LYS A 216 15.52 8.02 -0.81
C LYS A 216 15.43 8.08 0.71
N GLN A 217 14.39 7.47 1.27
CA GLN A 217 14.30 7.27 2.71
C GLN A 217 15.31 6.20 3.14
N VAL A 218 16.00 6.46 4.25
CA VAL A 218 16.84 5.47 4.95
C VAL A 218 16.34 5.36 6.39
N PRO A 219 15.52 4.34 6.72
CA PRO A 219 15.04 4.16 8.09
C PRO A 219 16.17 3.70 9.00
N ILE A 220 16.09 4.06 10.28
CA ILE A 220 16.93 3.52 11.35
C ILE A 220 16.04 2.98 12.46
N SER A 221 16.40 1.82 13.00
CA SER A 221 15.60 1.12 14.01
C SER A 221 16.19 1.28 15.42
N GLY A 222 15.41 0.90 16.43
CA GLY A 222 15.86 0.87 17.83
C GLY A 222 16.08 2.24 18.45
N LEU A 223 15.33 3.25 17.98
CA LEU A 223 15.30 4.60 18.54
C LEU A 223 13.85 5.02 18.79
N SER A 224 13.64 5.73 19.88
CA SER A 224 12.41 6.46 20.19
C SER A 224 12.78 7.90 20.56
N PRO A 225 11.93 8.90 20.27
CA PRO A 225 12.21 10.28 20.63
C PRO A 225 12.40 10.48 22.16
N ASP A 226 11.74 9.67 22.98
CA ASP A 226 11.66 9.87 24.44
C ASP A 226 12.61 8.98 25.26
N SER A 227 13.20 7.95 24.65
CA SER A 227 14.04 6.99 25.35
C SER A 227 15.48 7.01 24.85
N GLU A 228 16.45 6.90 25.76
CA GLU A 228 17.84 6.69 25.37
C GLU A 228 18.07 5.26 24.85
N PRO A 229 18.79 5.09 23.74
CA PRO A 229 19.17 3.76 23.25
C PRO A 229 20.20 3.11 24.18
N SER A 230 20.34 1.78 24.09
CA SER A 230 21.40 1.06 24.78
C SER A 230 22.80 1.54 24.35
N ALA A 231 23.80 1.36 25.22
CA ALA A 231 25.19 1.74 24.89
C ALA A 231 25.72 1.02 23.63
N ALA A 232 25.30 -0.23 23.42
CA ALA A 232 25.64 -0.98 22.20
C ALA A 232 25.02 -0.32 20.95
N ARG A 233 23.73 0.01 21.01
CA ARG A 233 23.01 0.68 19.92
C ARG A 233 23.59 2.06 19.63
N LEU A 234 23.97 2.82 20.64
CA LEU A 234 24.64 4.11 20.48
C LEU A 234 25.99 3.98 19.76
N ALA A 235 26.77 2.94 20.08
CA ALA A 235 28.06 2.68 19.43
C ALA A 235 27.89 2.28 17.95
N GLU A 236 26.89 1.44 17.64
CA GLU A 236 26.52 1.08 16.27
C GLU A 236 26.12 2.32 15.46
N LEU A 237 25.19 3.11 16.00
CA LEU A 237 24.70 4.33 15.37
C LEU A 237 25.82 5.35 15.16
N THR A 238 26.73 5.49 16.13
CA THR A 238 27.92 6.34 16.01
C THR A 238 28.81 5.91 14.84
N LYS A 239 29.04 4.60 14.68
CA LYS A 239 29.81 4.04 13.57
C LYS A 239 29.09 4.27 12.23
N TYR A 240 27.77 4.06 12.20
CA TYR A 240 26.94 4.26 11.01
C TYR A 240 26.93 5.73 10.55
N ILE A 241 26.74 6.67 11.49
CA ILE A 241 26.78 8.12 11.25
C ILE A 241 28.13 8.54 10.68
N LYS A 242 29.24 8.11 11.32
CA LYS A 242 30.60 8.46 10.87
C LYS A 242 30.92 7.88 9.49
N LYS A 243 30.55 6.61 9.24
CA LYS A 243 30.77 5.92 7.96
C LYS A 243 30.05 6.62 6.81
N ASN A 244 28.81 7.06 7.02
CA ASN A 244 27.97 7.67 5.98
C ASN A 244 28.01 9.21 6.00
N ASN A 245 28.81 9.82 6.89
CA ASN A 245 28.89 11.27 7.07
C ASN A 245 27.51 11.94 7.27
N ILE A 246 26.63 11.28 8.05
CA ILE A 246 25.25 11.71 8.27
C ILE A 246 25.23 13.03 9.03
N LYS A 247 24.49 14.02 8.50
CA LYS A 247 24.38 15.37 9.10
C LYS A 247 23.14 15.55 9.94
N TYR A 248 22.04 14.93 9.53
CA TYR A 248 20.77 14.98 10.24
C TYR A 248 20.19 13.58 10.40
N ILE A 249 19.59 13.35 11.56
CA ILE A 249 18.65 12.26 11.81
C ILE A 249 17.30 12.89 12.14
N TYR A 250 16.26 12.45 11.44
CA TYR A 250 14.92 12.99 11.59
C TYR A 250 14.04 12.08 12.46
N PHE A 251 13.36 12.68 13.42
CA PHE A 251 12.39 12.03 14.31
C PHE A 251 10.97 12.54 14.04
N GLU A 252 9.96 11.76 14.44
CA GLU A 252 8.54 12.13 14.31
C GLU A 252 8.17 13.40 15.11
N GLU A 253 8.85 13.60 16.23
CA GLU A 253 8.78 14.77 17.09
C GLU A 253 10.15 15.14 17.66
N ASN A 254 10.19 16.18 18.50
CA ASN A 254 11.44 16.63 19.10
C ASN A 254 12.01 15.53 20.01
N ALA A 255 13.18 14.99 19.65
CA ALA A 255 13.91 14.06 20.50
C ALA A 255 14.28 14.70 21.85
N SER A 256 14.36 13.88 22.89
CA SER A 256 14.74 14.31 24.23
C SER A 256 16.11 15.00 24.24
N GLN A 257 16.27 16.00 25.12
CA GLN A 257 17.52 16.76 25.23
C GLN A 257 18.72 15.86 25.53
N ALA A 258 18.51 14.78 26.29
CA ALA A 258 19.54 13.81 26.64
C ALA A 258 20.03 13.03 25.40
N LEU A 259 19.11 12.46 24.62
CA LEU A 259 19.43 11.78 23.35
C LEU A 259 20.13 12.71 22.35
N ALA A 260 19.59 13.92 22.18
CA ALA A 260 20.15 14.93 21.28
C ALA A 260 21.58 15.33 21.69
N SER A 261 21.82 15.55 22.98
CA SER A 261 23.14 15.94 23.50
C SER A 261 24.15 14.82 23.34
N THR A 262 23.75 13.58 23.63
CA THR A 262 24.62 12.40 23.53
C THR A 262 25.06 12.14 22.09
N LEU A 263 24.11 12.09 21.14
CA LEU A 263 24.45 11.86 19.73
C LEU A 263 25.27 13.01 19.12
N ALA A 264 24.90 14.26 19.43
CA ALA A 264 25.62 15.43 18.94
C ALA A 264 27.07 15.47 19.45
N LYS A 265 27.31 15.13 20.73
CA LYS A 265 28.65 15.12 21.32
C LYS A 265 29.56 14.05 20.70
N GLU A 266 29.04 12.86 20.45
CA GLU A 266 29.84 11.71 19.97
C GLU A 266 30.09 11.71 18.46
N THR A 267 29.20 12.34 17.69
CA THR A 267 29.19 12.24 16.22
C THR A 267 29.14 13.57 15.47
N GLY A 268 28.69 14.64 16.13
CA GLY A 268 28.37 15.91 15.47
C GLY A 268 27.09 15.88 14.63
N VAL A 269 26.27 14.82 14.71
CA VAL A 269 24.96 14.76 14.05
C VAL A 269 23.99 15.74 14.68
N LYS A 270 23.11 16.31 13.86
CA LYS A 270 21.99 17.14 14.33
C LYS A 270 20.70 16.34 14.31
N LEU A 271 19.84 16.56 15.28
CA LEU A 271 18.50 16.00 15.29
C LEU A 271 17.51 17.08 14.83
N ASP A 272 16.52 16.67 14.04
CA ASP A 272 15.45 17.54 13.55
C ASP A 272 14.17 16.74 13.36
N VAL A 273 13.07 17.41 13.03
CA VAL A 273 11.75 16.77 12.93
C VAL A 273 11.36 16.53 11.48
N LEU A 274 10.93 15.31 11.18
CA LEU A 274 10.02 15.01 10.09
C LEU A 274 8.77 14.40 10.70
N ASN A 275 7.70 15.19 10.74
CA ASN A 275 6.47 14.80 11.40
C ASN A 275 5.62 13.93 10.45
N PRO A 276 5.21 12.71 10.86
CA PRO A 276 4.44 11.81 10.01
C PRO A 276 2.98 12.24 9.84
N LEU A 277 2.55 13.33 10.49
CA LEU A 277 1.19 13.89 10.43
C LEU A 277 0.11 12.94 10.98
N GLU A 278 0.51 11.97 11.79
CA GLU A 278 -0.39 11.00 12.40
C GLU A 278 -1.20 11.61 13.55
N SER A 279 -0.57 12.52 14.28
CA SER A 279 -1.19 13.35 15.30
C SER A 279 -0.69 14.79 15.23
N LEU A 280 -1.51 15.72 15.71
CA LEU A 280 -1.05 17.06 16.08
C LEU A 280 -1.04 17.17 17.60
N THR A 281 0.01 17.76 18.15
CA THR A 281 0.03 18.14 19.56
C THR A 281 -1.06 19.17 19.86
N GLU A 282 -1.46 19.27 21.13
CA GLU A 282 -2.40 20.32 21.55
C GLU A 282 -1.88 21.72 21.21
N LYS A 283 -0.56 21.92 21.34
CA LYS A 283 0.09 23.19 21.03
C LYS A 283 -0.05 23.51 19.53
N GLN A 284 0.31 22.58 18.65
CA GLN A 284 0.14 22.75 17.21
C GLN A 284 -1.31 23.06 16.84
N THR A 285 -2.26 22.35 17.46
CA THR A 285 -3.70 22.58 17.23
C THR A 285 -4.13 23.99 17.66
N LYS A 286 -3.68 24.45 18.85
CA LYS A 286 -3.97 25.81 19.37
C LYS A 286 -3.32 26.90 18.52
N ASP A 287 -2.12 26.64 18.00
CA ASP A 287 -1.37 27.55 17.13
C ASP A 287 -1.92 27.57 15.68
N GLY A 288 -2.96 26.77 15.40
CA GLY A 288 -3.62 26.72 14.09
C GLY A 288 -2.83 25.95 13.03
N ALA A 289 -1.92 25.07 13.44
CA ALA A 289 -1.23 24.17 12.52
C ALA A 289 -2.23 23.22 11.85
N ASP A 290 -2.05 23.02 10.56
CA ASP A 290 -2.79 22.09 9.73
C ASP A 290 -1.86 21.15 8.94
N TYR A 291 -2.43 20.22 8.16
CA TYR A 291 -1.67 19.32 7.30
C TYR A 291 -0.66 20.06 6.40
N ILE A 292 -1.06 21.18 5.78
CA ILE A 292 -0.21 21.91 4.82
C ILE A 292 0.96 22.56 5.55
N SER A 293 0.72 23.22 6.68
CA SER A 293 1.75 23.91 7.45
C SER A 293 2.82 22.95 8.01
N ILE A 294 2.42 21.74 8.40
CA ILE A 294 3.35 20.71 8.86
C ILE A 294 4.14 20.14 7.68
N MET A 295 3.51 19.88 6.54
CA MET A 295 4.23 19.48 5.33
C MET A 295 5.24 20.55 4.89
N GLN A 296 4.89 21.84 4.94
CA GLN A 296 5.85 22.91 4.66
C GLN A 296 7.02 22.94 5.65
N SER A 297 6.79 22.58 6.91
CA SER A 297 7.84 22.44 7.92
C SER A 297 8.73 21.22 7.62
N ASN A 298 8.15 20.09 7.23
CA ASN A 298 8.88 18.90 6.78
C ASN A 298 9.76 19.20 5.55
N LEU A 299 9.25 19.95 4.57
CA LEU A 299 10.04 20.38 3.41
C LEU A 299 11.26 21.23 3.83
N LYS A 300 11.07 22.18 4.75
CA LYS A 300 12.18 22.98 5.30
C LYS A 300 13.21 22.11 6.01
N ALA A 301 12.77 21.12 6.79
CA ALA A 301 13.65 20.18 7.47
C ALA A 301 14.44 19.32 6.48
N LEU A 302 13.77 18.74 5.47
CA LEU A 302 14.40 17.94 4.40
C LEU A 302 15.47 18.74 3.64
N LYS A 303 15.22 20.01 3.34
CA LYS A 303 16.18 20.89 2.64
C LYS A 303 17.50 21.08 3.40
N LYS A 304 17.51 20.94 4.74
CA LYS A 304 18.75 20.97 5.52
C LYS A 304 19.71 19.82 5.18
N THR A 305 19.18 18.67 4.75
CA THR A 305 19.97 17.55 4.23
C THR A 305 20.12 17.64 2.72
N THR A 306 19.02 17.81 1.99
CA THR A 306 19.00 17.63 0.52
C THR A 306 19.70 18.75 -0.25
N ASP A 307 19.80 19.98 0.28
CA ASP A 307 20.53 21.07 -0.37
C ASP A 307 22.06 20.99 -0.16
N GLN A 308 22.52 20.08 0.71
CA GLN A 308 23.93 19.84 1.01
C GLN A 308 24.49 18.72 0.12
N ALA A 309 25.71 18.91 -0.40
CA ALA A 309 26.38 17.84 -1.13
C ALA A 309 26.83 16.73 -0.16
N GLY A 310 26.69 15.49 -0.57
CA GLY A 310 27.10 14.33 0.20
C GLY A 310 27.08 13.05 -0.63
N THR A 311 27.74 12.01 -0.13
CA THR A 311 27.66 10.67 -0.69
C THR A 311 26.33 10.02 -0.32
N GLU A 312 25.77 9.18 -1.19
CA GLU A 312 24.55 8.44 -0.89
C GLU A 312 24.67 7.68 0.45
N ILE A 313 23.66 7.81 1.30
CA ILE A 313 23.61 7.15 2.61
C ILE A 313 23.16 5.70 2.38
N SER A 314 23.98 4.73 2.77
CA SER A 314 23.63 3.31 2.69
C SER A 314 22.59 2.95 3.76
N ALA A 315 21.83 1.87 3.54
CA ALA A 315 21.07 1.26 4.63
C ALA A 315 22.01 0.86 5.78
N GLU A 316 21.48 0.85 7.00
CA GLU A 316 22.24 0.44 8.19
C GLU A 316 22.60 -1.05 8.14
N LYS A 317 21.65 -1.88 7.71
CA LYS A 317 21.84 -3.31 7.41
C LYS A 317 21.67 -3.55 5.91
N GLU A 318 22.46 -4.44 5.34
CA GLU A 318 22.30 -4.84 3.93
C GLU A 318 21.08 -5.75 3.77
N LYS A 319 20.16 -5.39 2.85
CA LYS A 319 19.05 -6.28 2.49
C LYS A 319 19.58 -7.40 1.60
N ASN A 320 19.43 -8.66 2.04
CA ASN A 320 19.73 -9.80 1.18
C ASN A 320 18.63 -9.96 0.12
N THR A 321 18.92 -9.52 -1.10
CA THR A 321 18.02 -9.63 -2.25
C THR A 321 18.22 -10.91 -3.05
N LYS A 322 19.20 -11.75 -2.68
CA LYS A 322 19.48 -13.02 -3.36
C LYS A 322 18.59 -14.14 -2.82
N THR A 323 17.34 -14.13 -3.26
CA THR A 323 16.33 -15.16 -2.93
C THR A 323 16.06 -16.07 -4.12
N VAL A 324 15.44 -17.22 -3.86
CA VAL A 324 14.99 -18.16 -4.90
C VAL A 324 14.05 -17.45 -5.89
N GLN A 325 13.09 -16.68 -5.38
CA GLN A 325 12.12 -15.94 -6.19
C GLN A 325 12.77 -14.90 -7.10
N ASN A 326 13.90 -14.31 -6.67
CA ASN A 326 14.70 -13.39 -7.48
C ASN A 326 15.67 -14.10 -8.45
N GLY A 327 15.69 -15.42 -8.45
CA GLY A 327 16.49 -16.23 -9.36
C GLY A 327 17.88 -16.61 -8.85
N TYR A 328 18.08 -16.59 -7.53
CA TYR A 328 19.33 -17.01 -6.89
C TYR A 328 19.10 -18.31 -6.12
N PHE A 329 19.56 -19.42 -6.68
CA PHE A 329 19.38 -20.76 -6.13
C PHE A 329 20.50 -21.69 -6.60
N GLU A 330 20.67 -22.81 -5.91
CA GLU A 330 21.60 -23.89 -6.28
C GLU A 330 20.92 -24.92 -7.19
N ASP A 331 21.69 -25.56 -8.07
CA ASP A 331 21.15 -26.57 -9.00
C ASP A 331 20.56 -27.78 -8.26
N SER A 332 21.14 -28.14 -7.12
CA SER A 332 20.67 -29.23 -6.27
C SER A 332 19.26 -28.99 -5.70
N ALA A 333 18.84 -27.73 -5.59
CA ALA A 333 17.52 -27.33 -5.12
C ALA A 333 16.43 -27.44 -6.20
N VAL A 334 16.81 -27.54 -7.48
CA VAL A 334 15.85 -27.60 -8.59
C VAL A 334 15.24 -29.00 -8.72
N LYS A 335 13.95 -29.15 -8.47
CA LYS A 335 13.23 -30.44 -8.48
C LYS A 335 12.18 -30.49 -9.58
N ASP A 336 11.87 -31.70 -10.04
CA ASP A 336 10.79 -31.89 -11.00
C ASP A 336 9.45 -31.54 -10.35
N ARG A 337 8.49 -31.12 -11.18
CA ARG A 337 7.16 -30.68 -10.75
C ARG A 337 6.08 -31.41 -11.52
N THR A 338 4.86 -31.33 -11.00
CA THR A 338 3.68 -31.93 -11.65
C THR A 338 2.72 -30.84 -12.10
N LEU A 339 1.81 -31.17 -13.02
CA LEU A 339 0.79 -30.20 -13.45
C LEU A 339 -0.12 -29.78 -12.30
N SER A 340 -0.26 -30.63 -11.28
CA SER A 340 -1.05 -30.34 -10.08
C SER A 340 -0.54 -29.11 -9.32
N ASP A 341 0.74 -28.74 -9.44
CA ASP A 341 1.28 -27.50 -8.85
C ASP A 341 0.62 -26.24 -9.40
N TYR A 342 0.09 -26.31 -10.61
CA TYR A 342 -0.60 -25.23 -11.31
C TYR A 342 -2.13 -25.44 -11.34
N ALA A 343 -2.66 -26.47 -10.68
CA ALA A 343 -4.09 -26.75 -10.69
C ALA A 343 -4.89 -25.59 -10.11
N GLY A 344 -5.93 -25.16 -10.84
CA GLY A 344 -6.72 -23.99 -10.50
C GLY A 344 -7.45 -23.39 -11.69
N GLN A 345 -8.16 -22.30 -11.44
CA GLN A 345 -8.80 -21.46 -12.45
C GLN A 345 -8.02 -20.15 -12.55
N TRP A 346 -7.60 -19.81 -13.76
CA TRP A 346 -6.66 -18.74 -14.00
C TRP A 346 -7.20 -17.74 -15.03
N GLN A 347 -6.99 -16.45 -14.80
CA GLN A 347 -7.40 -15.35 -15.68
C GLN A 347 -6.17 -14.60 -16.18
N SER A 348 -6.20 -14.17 -17.44
CA SER A 348 -5.15 -13.34 -18.03
C SER A 348 -5.15 -11.94 -17.41
N VAL A 349 -3.96 -11.39 -17.19
CA VAL A 349 -3.80 -10.01 -16.71
C VAL A 349 -3.88 -8.96 -17.83
N TYR A 350 -3.88 -9.39 -19.09
CA TYR A 350 -3.84 -8.48 -20.25
C TYR A 350 -4.99 -7.45 -20.27
N PRO A 351 -6.25 -7.82 -19.98
CA PRO A 351 -7.34 -6.84 -19.92
C PRO A 351 -7.12 -5.72 -18.90
N TYR A 352 -6.49 -6.03 -17.76
CA TYR A 352 -6.20 -5.05 -16.71
C TYR A 352 -5.04 -4.10 -17.06
N LEU A 353 -4.15 -4.51 -17.97
CA LEU A 353 -3.19 -3.59 -18.59
C LEU A 353 -3.91 -2.62 -19.54
N GLN A 354 -4.86 -3.14 -20.34
CA GLN A 354 -5.57 -2.38 -21.36
C GLN A 354 -6.52 -1.34 -20.78
N ASP A 355 -7.24 -1.66 -19.70
CA ASP A 355 -8.18 -0.75 -19.05
C ASP A 355 -7.54 0.28 -18.10
N GLY A 356 -6.21 0.17 -17.90
CA GLY A 356 -5.43 1.08 -17.05
C GLY A 356 -5.34 0.68 -15.58
N THR A 357 -5.94 -0.45 -15.16
CA THR A 357 -5.85 -0.95 -13.78
C THR A 357 -4.40 -1.14 -13.33
N LEU A 358 -3.50 -1.55 -14.23
CA LEU A 358 -2.08 -1.75 -13.94
C LEU A 358 -1.21 -0.48 -14.07
N ASP A 359 -1.75 0.69 -14.41
CA ASP A 359 -0.95 1.89 -14.69
C ASP A 359 -0.10 2.33 -13.49
N GLN A 360 -0.64 2.20 -12.27
CA GLN A 360 0.09 2.49 -11.03
C GLN A 360 1.29 1.56 -10.83
N VAL A 361 1.21 0.30 -11.27
CA VAL A 361 2.33 -0.67 -11.19
C VAL A 361 3.51 -0.17 -12.01
N PHE A 362 3.26 0.36 -13.21
CA PHE A 362 4.30 0.87 -14.09
C PHE A 362 4.88 2.21 -13.61
N ASP A 363 4.05 3.07 -13.02
CA ASP A 363 4.52 4.28 -12.32
C ASP A 363 5.50 3.94 -11.19
N TYR A 364 5.17 2.95 -10.35
CA TYR A 364 6.08 2.47 -9.30
C TYR A 364 7.37 1.89 -9.88
N LYS A 365 7.30 1.03 -10.91
CA LYS A 365 8.51 0.46 -11.54
C LYS A 365 9.43 1.54 -12.12
N ALA A 366 8.87 2.62 -12.68
CA ALA A 366 9.62 3.76 -13.18
C ALA A 366 10.32 4.51 -12.03
N LYS A 367 9.60 4.85 -10.96
CA LYS A 367 10.13 5.57 -9.81
C LYS A 367 11.17 4.76 -9.02
N LEU A 368 10.98 3.45 -8.90
CA LEU A 368 11.88 2.57 -8.15
C LEU A 368 13.20 2.28 -8.90
N SER A 369 13.16 2.08 -10.22
CA SER A 369 14.35 1.68 -10.97
C SER A 369 15.06 2.83 -11.68
N GLY A 370 14.33 3.86 -12.10
CA GLY A 370 14.83 4.93 -12.97
C GLY A 370 15.27 4.48 -14.37
N LYS A 371 15.06 3.22 -14.76
CA LYS A 371 15.57 2.64 -16.03
C LYS A 371 14.69 2.91 -17.23
N MET A 372 13.38 2.98 -17.02
CA MET A 372 12.35 3.19 -18.04
C MET A 372 11.27 4.08 -17.44
N THR A 373 10.64 4.89 -18.28
CA THR A 373 9.44 5.64 -17.95
C THR A 373 8.25 4.68 -17.75
N ALA A 374 7.18 5.15 -17.11
CA ALA A 374 5.97 4.35 -16.92
C ALA A 374 5.35 3.90 -18.26
N ALA A 375 5.40 4.76 -19.28
CA ALA A 375 4.92 4.45 -20.63
C ALA A 375 5.77 3.37 -21.33
N GLU A 376 7.09 3.44 -21.20
CA GLU A 376 8.00 2.41 -21.72
C GLU A 376 7.80 1.07 -21.00
N TYR A 377 7.62 1.08 -19.67
CA TYR A 377 7.25 -0.12 -18.94
C TYR A 377 5.91 -0.68 -19.42
N LYS A 378 4.87 0.14 -19.56
CA LYS A 378 3.58 -0.30 -20.08
C LYS A 378 3.70 -0.94 -21.45
N ALA A 379 4.45 -0.34 -22.37
CA ALA A 379 4.70 -0.91 -23.70
C ALA A 379 5.48 -2.24 -23.66
N TYR A 380 6.46 -2.36 -22.75
CA TYR A 380 7.19 -3.61 -22.52
C TYR A 380 6.26 -4.72 -22.01
N TYR A 381 5.46 -4.44 -20.98
CA TYR A 381 4.51 -5.40 -20.42
C TYR A 381 3.33 -5.69 -21.36
N GLU A 382 2.97 -4.77 -22.25
CA GLU A 382 1.96 -5.00 -23.27
C GLU A 382 2.38 -6.14 -24.22
N LYS A 383 3.64 -6.13 -24.68
CA LYS A 383 4.20 -7.24 -25.48
C LYS A 383 4.22 -8.55 -24.68
N GLY A 384 4.66 -8.47 -23.43
CA GLY A 384 4.72 -9.60 -22.50
C GLY A 384 3.36 -10.26 -22.28
N TYR A 385 2.34 -9.48 -21.93
CA TYR A 385 1.05 -10.02 -21.48
C TYR A 385 0.07 -10.34 -22.61
N LYS A 386 0.28 -9.80 -23.82
CA LYS A 386 -0.67 -9.95 -24.93
C LYS A 386 -1.00 -11.41 -25.22
N THR A 387 -2.29 -11.74 -25.20
CA THR A 387 -2.81 -13.09 -25.44
C THR A 387 -4.28 -13.04 -25.86
N ASP A 388 -4.71 -13.99 -26.69
CA ASP A 388 -6.14 -14.25 -27.00
C ASP A 388 -6.78 -15.27 -26.05
N VAL A 389 -5.96 -15.95 -25.24
CA VAL A 389 -6.39 -16.87 -24.18
C VAL A 389 -6.78 -16.05 -22.95
N SER A 390 -8.08 -15.95 -22.68
CA SER A 390 -8.62 -15.18 -21.56
C SER A 390 -8.49 -15.91 -20.23
N HIS A 391 -8.66 -17.23 -20.24
CA HIS A 391 -8.65 -18.09 -19.05
C HIS A 391 -7.97 -19.41 -19.33
N ILE A 392 -7.42 -20.01 -18.29
CA ILE A 392 -6.88 -21.37 -18.31
C ILE A 392 -7.41 -22.11 -17.09
N ASN A 393 -8.08 -23.25 -17.29
CA ASN A 393 -8.46 -24.15 -16.21
C ASN A 393 -7.50 -25.35 -16.20
N ILE A 394 -6.81 -25.55 -15.08
CA ILE A 394 -5.78 -26.58 -14.95
C ILE A 394 -6.23 -27.59 -13.89
N THR A 395 -6.12 -28.87 -14.22
CA THR A 395 -6.27 -30.01 -13.29
C THR A 395 -4.93 -30.75 -13.19
N ASP A 396 -4.90 -31.86 -12.45
CA ASP A 396 -3.70 -32.69 -12.34
C ASP A 396 -3.19 -33.25 -13.68
N LYS A 397 -4.05 -33.29 -14.72
CA LYS A 397 -3.73 -33.91 -16.01
C LYS A 397 -4.08 -33.08 -17.25
N THR A 398 -4.94 -32.07 -17.12
CA THR A 398 -5.47 -31.36 -18.28
C THR A 398 -5.36 -29.86 -18.15
N MET A 399 -5.18 -29.18 -19.27
CA MET A 399 -5.34 -27.72 -19.38
C MET A 399 -6.46 -27.42 -20.38
N GLU A 400 -7.38 -26.54 -20.01
CA GLU A 400 -8.45 -26.00 -20.86
C GLU A 400 -8.20 -24.52 -21.11
N PHE A 401 -7.89 -24.16 -22.35
CA PHE A 401 -7.65 -22.79 -22.80
C PHE A 401 -8.97 -22.18 -23.31
N VAL A 402 -9.30 -20.98 -22.84
CA VAL A 402 -10.51 -20.25 -23.26
C VAL A 402 -10.14 -19.11 -24.19
N VAL A 403 -10.39 -19.28 -25.49
CA VAL A 403 -10.09 -18.32 -26.55
C VAL A 403 -11.38 -17.83 -27.18
N ASN A 404 -11.66 -16.53 -27.13
CA ASN A 404 -12.89 -15.95 -27.71
C ASN A 404 -14.17 -16.70 -27.27
N GLY A 405 -14.22 -17.15 -26.01
CA GLY A 405 -15.32 -17.93 -25.44
C GLY A 405 -15.33 -19.42 -25.79
N GLN A 406 -14.48 -19.89 -26.72
CA GLN A 406 -14.34 -21.30 -27.06
C GLN A 406 -13.33 -21.99 -26.15
N LYS A 407 -13.66 -23.22 -25.73
CA LYS A 407 -12.84 -24.04 -24.84
C LYS A 407 -12.07 -25.08 -25.63
N LYS A 408 -10.75 -25.11 -25.48
CA LYS A 408 -9.86 -26.12 -26.05
C LYS A 408 -9.14 -26.84 -24.92
N LYS A 409 -9.42 -28.13 -24.75
CA LYS A 409 -8.93 -28.91 -23.60
C LYS A 409 -8.08 -30.06 -24.07
N TYR A 410 -6.89 -30.19 -23.49
CA TYR A 410 -5.95 -31.26 -23.81
C TYR A 410 -5.40 -31.91 -22.54
N THR A 411 -4.97 -33.16 -22.67
CA THR A 411 -4.24 -33.89 -21.62
C THR A 411 -2.75 -33.66 -21.80
N TYR A 412 -2.02 -33.44 -20.70
CA TYR A 412 -0.60 -33.11 -20.70
C TYR A 412 0.21 -34.12 -19.90
N LYS A 413 1.41 -34.42 -20.38
CA LYS A 413 2.46 -35.14 -19.65
C LYS A 413 3.61 -34.17 -19.34
N TYR A 414 4.24 -34.33 -18.17
CA TYR A 414 5.49 -33.64 -17.85
C TYR A 414 6.61 -34.22 -18.72
N VAL A 415 7.45 -33.36 -19.29
CA VAL A 415 8.56 -33.77 -20.17
C VAL A 415 9.93 -33.25 -19.72
N GLY A 416 9.98 -32.53 -18.59
CA GLY A 416 11.23 -32.09 -17.97
C GLY A 416 11.21 -30.62 -17.56
N LYS A 417 12.40 -30.10 -17.27
CA LYS A 417 12.62 -28.70 -16.89
C LYS A 417 13.88 -28.15 -17.53
N HIS A 418 13.94 -26.84 -17.68
CA HIS A 418 15.07 -26.15 -18.27
C HIS A 418 15.42 -24.89 -17.46
N THR A 419 16.70 -24.72 -17.12
CA THR A 419 17.18 -23.55 -16.37
C THR A 419 17.78 -22.54 -17.34
N LEU A 420 17.23 -21.32 -17.32
CA LEU A 420 17.71 -20.18 -18.09
C LEU A 420 18.58 -19.29 -17.20
N THR A 421 19.63 -18.72 -17.77
CA THR A 421 20.45 -17.68 -17.13
C THR A 421 20.22 -16.35 -17.84
N TYR A 422 19.82 -15.33 -17.08
CA TYR A 422 19.54 -13.99 -17.60
C TYR A 422 20.80 -13.11 -17.56
N SER A 423 20.79 -12.00 -18.30
CA SER A 423 21.93 -11.08 -18.42
C SER A 423 22.39 -10.46 -17.08
N LYS A 424 21.50 -10.39 -16.08
CA LYS A 424 21.84 -9.93 -14.71
C LYS A 424 22.54 -10.99 -13.86
N GLY A 425 22.73 -12.20 -14.39
CA GLY A 425 23.31 -13.36 -13.69
C GLY A 425 22.32 -14.12 -12.80
N ASN A 426 21.09 -13.62 -12.64
CA ASN A 426 20.02 -14.40 -12.02
C ASN A 426 19.45 -15.43 -13.01
N ARG A 427 18.75 -16.44 -12.48
CA ARG A 427 18.29 -17.61 -13.24
C ARG A 427 16.78 -17.83 -13.07
N GLY A 428 16.19 -18.62 -13.97
CA GLY A 428 14.79 -19.02 -13.89
C GLY A 428 14.61 -20.43 -14.41
N VAL A 429 13.66 -21.18 -13.84
CA VAL A 429 13.35 -22.55 -14.28
C VAL A 429 12.05 -22.54 -15.07
N ARG A 430 12.05 -23.19 -16.23
CA ARG A 430 10.87 -23.49 -17.02
C ARG A 430 10.49 -24.96 -16.86
N PHE A 431 9.26 -25.22 -16.43
CA PHE A 431 8.71 -26.57 -16.30
C PHE A 431 7.90 -26.92 -17.53
N MET A 432 8.26 -28.01 -18.21
CA MET A 432 7.80 -28.34 -19.54
C MET A 432 6.75 -29.44 -19.54
N PHE A 433 5.70 -29.22 -20.31
CA PHE A 433 4.60 -30.13 -20.52
C PHE A 433 4.30 -30.27 -22.01
N GLU A 434 3.86 -31.45 -22.42
CA GLU A 434 3.50 -31.74 -23.81
C GLU A 434 2.09 -32.35 -23.85
N ALA A 435 1.23 -31.83 -24.73
CA ALA A 435 -0.10 -32.37 -24.94
C ALA A 435 0.00 -33.76 -25.57
N THR A 436 -0.78 -34.72 -25.09
CA THR A 436 -0.84 -36.08 -25.66
C THR A 436 -1.73 -36.16 -26.89
N ASP A 437 -2.57 -35.15 -27.12
CA ASP A 437 -3.45 -35.09 -28.28
C ASP A 437 -2.67 -34.73 -29.56
N PRO A 438 -2.86 -35.44 -30.69
CA PRO A 438 -2.31 -35.04 -31.97
C PRO A 438 -2.84 -33.69 -32.48
N ASP A 439 -4.05 -33.25 -32.11
CA ASP A 439 -4.68 -32.05 -32.66
C ASP A 439 -4.46 -30.77 -31.83
N ALA A 440 -3.55 -30.81 -30.84
CA ALA A 440 -3.32 -29.72 -29.89
C ALA A 440 -2.82 -28.41 -30.53
N GLY A 441 -2.33 -28.44 -31.77
CA GLY A 441 -1.92 -27.25 -32.53
C GLY A 441 -0.93 -26.36 -31.76
N LYS A 442 -1.23 -25.06 -31.63
CA LYS A 442 -0.38 -24.10 -30.89
C LYS A 442 -0.27 -24.38 -29.38
N TYR A 443 -1.02 -25.34 -28.85
CA TYR A 443 -0.97 -25.74 -27.43
C TYR A 443 -0.22 -27.06 -27.22
N LYS A 444 0.44 -27.60 -28.24
CA LYS A 444 1.17 -28.88 -28.16
C LYS A 444 2.27 -28.86 -27.10
N TYR A 445 3.08 -27.80 -27.08
CA TYR A 445 4.17 -27.61 -26.13
C TYR A 445 3.81 -26.47 -25.19
N VAL A 446 4.00 -26.67 -23.88
CA VAL A 446 3.71 -25.70 -22.83
C VAL A 446 4.88 -25.63 -21.84
N GLN A 447 5.25 -24.43 -21.42
CA GLN A 447 6.24 -24.17 -20.39
C GLN A 447 5.70 -23.20 -19.35
N PHE A 448 5.91 -23.49 -18.07
CA PHE A 448 5.57 -22.61 -16.96
C PHE A 448 6.81 -21.99 -16.32
N SER A 449 6.73 -20.71 -15.98
CA SER A 449 7.66 -20.01 -15.09
C SER A 449 6.87 -19.25 -14.03
N ASP A 450 7.10 -19.55 -12.75
CA ASP A 450 6.34 -19.00 -11.61
C ASP A 450 7.23 -18.57 -10.45
N HIS A 451 8.52 -18.31 -10.73
CA HIS A 451 9.56 -17.95 -9.75
C HIS A 451 9.92 -19.06 -8.74
N ASN A 452 9.30 -20.24 -8.84
CA ASN A 452 9.63 -21.41 -8.02
C ASN A 452 10.55 -22.37 -8.77
N ILE A 453 11.24 -23.23 -8.01
CA ILE A 453 12.23 -24.19 -8.56
C ILE A 453 11.97 -25.64 -8.16
N ALA A 454 10.97 -25.88 -7.31
CA ALA A 454 10.63 -27.18 -6.74
C ALA A 454 9.12 -27.27 -6.48
N PRO A 455 8.55 -28.46 -6.16
CA PRO A 455 7.13 -28.65 -5.91
C PRO A 455 6.56 -27.65 -4.90
N THR A 456 5.64 -26.82 -5.37
CA THR A 456 4.86 -25.87 -4.60
C THR A 456 3.70 -25.38 -5.46
N LYS A 457 2.63 -24.90 -4.81
CA LYS A 457 1.50 -24.32 -5.53
C LYS A 457 1.90 -22.97 -6.11
N ALA A 458 1.64 -22.77 -7.40
CA ALA A 458 1.86 -21.48 -8.03
C ALA A 458 0.90 -20.42 -7.46
N ALA A 459 1.39 -19.20 -7.21
CA ALA A 459 0.57 -18.04 -6.87
C ALA A 459 0.07 -17.33 -8.13
N HIS A 460 0.95 -17.22 -9.13
CA HIS A 460 0.72 -16.80 -10.51
C HIS A 460 1.71 -17.53 -11.41
N PHE A 461 1.57 -17.43 -12.73
CA PHE A 461 2.58 -17.93 -13.64
C PHE A 461 2.64 -17.13 -14.94
N HIS A 462 3.81 -17.19 -15.56
CA HIS A 462 4.05 -16.87 -16.96
C HIS A 462 4.03 -18.18 -17.75
N ILE A 463 3.26 -18.23 -18.83
CA ILE A 463 3.12 -19.43 -19.67
C ILE A 463 3.64 -19.14 -21.09
N PHE A 464 4.39 -20.10 -21.63
CA PHE A 464 4.86 -20.11 -23.01
C PHE A 464 4.22 -21.32 -23.69
N TYR A 465 3.64 -21.16 -24.87
CA TYR A 465 3.02 -22.26 -25.59
C TYR A 465 3.19 -22.13 -27.11
N GLY A 466 3.37 -23.26 -27.79
CA GLY A 466 3.61 -23.31 -29.22
C GLY A 466 3.38 -24.69 -29.83
N GLY A 467 3.43 -24.77 -31.16
CA GLY A 467 3.22 -26.00 -31.93
C GLY A 467 4.48 -26.65 -32.51
N GLU A 468 5.65 -26.01 -32.38
CA GLU A 468 6.88 -26.44 -33.05
C GLU A 468 7.72 -27.39 -32.20
N SER A 469 8.30 -26.92 -31.09
CA SER A 469 9.05 -27.75 -30.14
C SER A 469 9.22 -27.05 -28.78
N GLN A 470 9.79 -27.75 -27.78
CA GLN A 470 10.16 -27.13 -26.50
C GLN A 470 11.34 -26.15 -26.67
N GLU A 471 12.28 -26.48 -27.54
CA GLU A 471 13.48 -25.69 -27.83
C GLU A 471 13.14 -24.35 -28.48
N ALA A 472 12.16 -24.33 -29.38
CA ALA A 472 11.66 -23.10 -29.99
C ALA A 472 11.14 -22.12 -28.91
N LEU A 473 10.45 -22.65 -27.89
CA LEU A 473 9.93 -21.83 -26.80
C LEU A 473 11.02 -21.28 -25.88
N PHE A 474 12.16 -21.95 -25.69
CA PHE A 474 13.25 -21.42 -24.84
C PHE A 474 13.78 -20.06 -25.31
N ASN A 475 13.69 -19.80 -26.62
CA ASN A 475 14.12 -18.54 -27.23
C ASN A 475 13.06 -17.43 -27.15
N GLU A 476 11.82 -17.75 -26.78
CA GLU A 476 10.76 -16.76 -26.57
C GLU A 476 11.01 -15.99 -25.27
N LEU A 477 11.31 -14.70 -25.39
CA LEU A 477 11.60 -13.79 -24.27
C LEU A 477 10.74 -12.52 -24.29
N GLU A 478 9.94 -12.32 -25.34
CA GLU A 478 9.15 -11.10 -25.57
C GLU A 478 7.69 -11.26 -25.19
N ASN A 479 7.08 -12.42 -25.47
CA ASN A 479 5.70 -12.73 -25.14
C ASN A 479 5.63 -13.85 -24.07
N TRP A 480 5.06 -13.50 -22.93
CA TRP A 480 4.94 -14.34 -21.75
C TRP A 480 3.59 -14.08 -21.08
N PRO A 481 2.49 -14.53 -21.71
CA PRO A 481 1.14 -14.43 -21.15
C PRO A 481 1.12 -14.80 -19.68
N THR A 482 0.53 -13.93 -18.86
CA THR A 482 0.61 -14.02 -17.40
C THR A 482 -0.76 -14.18 -16.80
N TYR A 483 -0.87 -15.09 -15.83
CA TYR A 483 -2.15 -15.47 -15.25
C TYR A 483 -2.12 -15.50 -13.73
N TYR A 484 -3.20 -15.00 -13.15
CA TYR A 484 -3.49 -15.02 -11.71
C TYR A 484 -4.79 -15.78 -11.44
N PRO A 485 -5.08 -16.19 -10.19
CA PRO A 485 -6.31 -16.91 -9.86
C PRO A 485 -7.57 -16.10 -10.20
N THR A 486 -8.62 -16.76 -10.72
CA THR A 486 -9.91 -16.12 -11.07
C THR A 486 -10.65 -15.49 -9.89
N LYS A 487 -10.31 -15.91 -8.67
CA LYS A 487 -10.89 -15.37 -7.43
C LYS A 487 -10.43 -13.94 -7.12
N LEU A 488 -9.32 -13.48 -7.72
CA LEU A 488 -8.81 -12.13 -7.51
C LEU A 488 -9.45 -11.15 -8.50
N SER A 489 -9.77 -9.96 -8.05
CA SER A 489 -10.08 -8.83 -8.92
C SER A 489 -8.80 -8.28 -9.57
N GLY A 490 -8.95 -7.52 -10.67
CA GLY A 490 -7.82 -6.82 -11.29
C GLY A 490 -7.08 -5.88 -10.32
N GLN A 491 -7.81 -5.28 -9.37
CA GLN A 491 -7.21 -4.42 -8.34
C GLN A 491 -6.34 -5.22 -7.35
N GLU A 492 -6.81 -6.39 -6.91
CA GLU A 492 -6.03 -7.27 -6.03
C GLU A 492 -4.79 -7.80 -6.76
N ILE A 493 -4.92 -8.18 -8.04
CA ILE A 493 -3.78 -8.57 -8.88
C ILE A 493 -2.75 -7.44 -8.98
N ALA A 494 -3.20 -6.20 -9.21
CA ALA A 494 -2.31 -5.05 -9.30
C ALA A 494 -1.55 -4.78 -7.98
N GLN A 495 -2.19 -5.02 -6.84
CA GLN A 495 -1.57 -4.90 -5.52
C GLN A 495 -0.53 -6.01 -5.28
N GLU A 496 -0.88 -7.27 -5.60
CA GLU A 496 0.03 -8.43 -5.51
C GLU A 496 1.29 -8.25 -6.37
N MET A 497 1.17 -7.60 -7.54
CA MET A 497 2.32 -7.29 -8.41
C MET A 497 3.36 -6.35 -7.76
N LEU A 498 3.01 -5.68 -6.66
CA LEU A 498 3.92 -4.84 -5.87
C LEU A 498 4.37 -5.50 -4.56
N ALA A 499 3.75 -6.61 -4.15
CA ALA A 499 4.06 -7.32 -2.91
C ALA A 499 5.44 -8.01 -2.95
N HIS A 500 5.83 -8.48 -4.14
CA HIS A 500 7.07 -9.19 -4.44
C HIS A 500 8.11 -8.27 -5.09
#